data_AF-A0A0V0HRH3-F1
#
_entry.id   AF-A0A0V0HRH3-F1
#
_cell.length_a   1.000
_cell.length_b   1.000
_cell.length_c   1.000
_cell.angle_alpha   90.00
_cell.angle_beta   90.00
_cell.angle_gamma   90.00
#
_symmetry.space_group_name_H-M   'P 1'
#
loop_
_entity.id
_entity.type
_entity.pdbx_description
1 polymer ?
#
loop_
_entity_poly.entity_id
_entity_poly.type
_entity_poly.pdbx_seq_one_letter_code
_entity_poly.pdbx_strand_id
1 'polypeptide(L)'
;MNINALARQLLINSDGVIELTFFPSKYSMEMSAVVYKDWIFPEQALPADLIKRGVAVEDLNSPHGIHLLIQDYPYAVDGLKVWSAIKSWVTEYCNFYYKSDDVVQKDSELQAWWKELREEGHGDKKDEPWWPKMQTRQELIESCTITIWIASALHSSQFWAIPLCWLPR
;
A
#
# COMPACT_ATOMS: atom_id res chain seq x y z
N MET A 1 14.28 -6.42 5.00
CA MET A 1 14.38 -7.76 4.37
C MET A 1 14.51 -8.92 5.36
N ASN A 2 15.15 -8.75 6.54
CA ASN A 2 15.39 -9.86 7.49
C ASN A 2 14.13 -10.64 7.88
N ILE A 3 13.06 -9.94 8.29
CA ILE A 3 11.80 -10.60 8.70
C ILE A 3 11.16 -11.42 7.58
N ASN A 4 11.21 -10.94 6.32
CA ASN A 4 10.68 -11.69 5.18
C ASN A 4 11.51 -12.94 4.87
N ALA A 5 12.83 -12.89 5.08
CA ALA A 5 13.69 -14.06 4.90
C ALA A 5 13.38 -15.13 5.96
N LEU A 6 13.23 -14.73 7.22
CA LEU A 6 12.81 -15.61 8.30
C LEU A 6 11.40 -16.16 8.07
N ALA A 7 10.47 -15.34 7.58
CA ALA A 7 9.13 -15.78 7.24
C ALA A 7 9.13 -16.88 6.18
N ARG A 8 9.93 -16.74 5.11
CA ARG A 8 10.09 -17.80 4.09
C ARG A 8 10.69 -19.09 4.64
N GLN A 9 11.48 -19.02 5.70
CA GLN A 9 12.13 -20.19 6.29
C GLN A 9 11.27 -20.90 7.34
N LEU A 10 10.46 -20.16 8.10
CA LEU A 10 9.80 -20.67 9.30
C LEU A 10 8.27 -20.51 9.29
N LEU A 11 7.75 -19.50 8.59
CA LEU A 11 6.34 -19.10 8.68
C LEU A 11 5.52 -19.65 7.52
N ILE A 12 5.94 -19.37 6.28
CA ILE A 12 5.16 -19.63 5.05
C ILE A 12 5.73 -20.76 4.17
N ASN A 13 6.70 -21.50 4.68
CA ASN A 13 7.22 -22.71 4.04
C ASN A 13 6.26 -23.89 4.19
N SER A 14 6.49 -24.95 3.39
CA SER A 14 5.87 -26.26 3.57
C SER A 14 6.04 -26.74 5.02
N ASP A 15 4.96 -27.20 5.64
CA ASP A 15 4.90 -27.60 7.05
C ASP A 15 5.35 -26.49 8.03
N GLY A 16 5.33 -25.23 7.59
CA GLY A 16 5.59 -24.05 8.41
C GLY A 16 4.40 -23.68 9.28
N VAL A 17 4.57 -22.65 10.11
CA VAL A 17 3.55 -22.24 11.09
C VAL A 17 2.20 -21.95 10.44
N ILE A 18 2.16 -21.27 9.28
CA ILE A 18 0.89 -20.94 8.60
C ILE A 18 0.18 -22.21 8.11
N GLU A 19 0.88 -23.13 7.44
CA GLU A 19 0.25 -24.35 6.91
C GLU A 19 -0.28 -25.28 8.01
N LEU A 20 0.35 -25.26 9.19
CA LEU A 20 -0.04 -26.11 10.32
C LEU A 20 -1.18 -25.52 11.16
N THR A 21 -1.39 -24.19 11.12
CA THR A 21 -2.33 -23.51 12.04
C THR A 21 -3.49 -22.81 11.35
N PHE A 22 -3.40 -22.53 10.04
CA PHE A 22 -4.46 -21.86 9.28
C PHE A 22 -5.25 -22.85 8.42
N PHE A 23 -6.55 -22.56 8.26
CA PHE A 23 -7.51 -23.41 7.55
C PHE A 23 -7.06 -23.87 6.15
N PRO A 24 -6.49 -23.02 5.27
CA PRO A 24 -6.11 -23.45 3.92
C PRO A 24 -4.94 -24.43 3.88
N SER A 25 -4.22 -24.60 5.01
CA SER A 25 -3.05 -25.46 5.13
C SER A 25 -2.06 -25.26 3.97
N LYS A 26 -1.65 -26.32 3.27
CA LYS A 26 -0.75 -26.28 2.10
C LYS A 26 -1.18 -25.37 0.94
N TYR A 27 -2.44 -24.93 0.91
CA TYR A 27 -2.94 -24.00 -0.12
C TYR A 27 -2.83 -22.52 0.31
N SER A 28 -2.33 -22.23 1.52
CA SER A 28 -2.30 -20.88 2.08
C SER A 28 -1.51 -19.89 1.21
N MET A 29 -0.32 -20.30 0.75
CA MET A 29 0.51 -19.44 -0.09
C MET A 29 -0.07 -19.27 -1.50
N GLU A 30 -0.58 -20.33 -2.10
CA GLU A 30 -1.23 -20.28 -3.41
C GLU A 30 -2.44 -19.33 -3.41
N MET A 31 -3.23 -19.34 -2.33
CA MET A 31 -4.36 -18.43 -2.19
C MET A 31 -3.94 -16.96 -2.25
N SER A 32 -2.80 -16.59 -1.63
CA SER A 32 -2.27 -15.22 -1.73
C SER A 32 -1.79 -14.86 -3.13
N ALA A 33 -1.21 -15.81 -3.87
CA ALA A 33 -0.82 -15.61 -5.27
C ALA A 33 -2.05 -15.42 -6.19
N VAL A 34 -3.17 -16.10 -5.89
CA VAL A 34 -4.44 -15.88 -6.59
C VAL A 34 -4.96 -14.48 -6.32
N VAL A 35 -4.99 -14.04 -5.05
CA VAL A 35 -5.43 -12.68 -4.67
C VAL A 35 -4.53 -11.60 -5.29
N TYR A 36 -3.23 -11.84 -5.43
CA TYR A 36 -2.30 -10.90 -6.06
C TYR A 36 -2.64 -10.60 -7.53
N LYS A 37 -3.41 -11.47 -8.21
CA LYS A 37 -3.89 -11.19 -9.57
C LYS A 37 -4.77 -9.94 -9.65
N ASP A 38 -5.51 -9.64 -8.59
CA ASP A 38 -6.38 -8.47 -8.50
C ASP A 38 -5.74 -7.29 -7.76
N TRP A 39 -4.47 -7.41 -7.36
CA TRP A 39 -3.76 -6.34 -6.67
C TRP A 39 -3.45 -5.17 -7.61
N ILE A 40 -3.79 -3.96 -7.17
CA ILE A 40 -3.64 -2.71 -7.93
C ILE A 40 -2.92 -1.69 -7.04
N PHE A 41 -1.79 -1.15 -7.48
CA PHE A 41 -0.95 -0.27 -6.65
C PHE A 41 -1.63 1.04 -6.25
N PRO A 42 -2.24 1.85 -7.17
CA PRO A 42 -2.92 3.08 -6.77
C PRO A 42 -4.05 2.88 -5.77
N GLU A 43 -4.71 1.73 -5.79
CA GLU A 43 -5.78 1.40 -4.85
C GLU A 43 -5.28 1.09 -3.43
N GLN A 44 -3.97 0.92 -3.24
CA GLN A 44 -3.40 0.79 -1.90
C GLN A 44 -3.36 2.14 -1.15
N ALA A 45 -3.68 3.24 -1.84
CA ALA A 45 -3.93 4.52 -1.18
C ALA A 45 -5.20 4.42 -0.31
N LEU A 46 -5.09 4.79 0.97
CA LEU A 46 -6.21 4.65 1.91
C LEU A 46 -7.53 5.30 1.41
N PRO A 47 -7.53 6.53 0.86
CA PRO A 47 -8.77 7.11 0.33
C PRO A 47 -9.37 6.30 -0.84
N ALA A 48 -8.52 5.79 -1.75
CA ALA A 48 -8.96 5.01 -2.90
C ALA A 48 -9.53 3.65 -2.47
N ASP A 49 -8.90 2.98 -1.51
CA ASP A 49 -9.41 1.74 -0.91
C ASP A 49 -10.79 1.95 -0.25
N LEU A 50 -10.95 3.01 0.53
CA LEU A 50 -12.22 3.33 1.22
C LEU A 50 -13.36 3.58 0.23
N ILE A 51 -13.10 4.31 -0.86
CA ILE A 51 -14.08 4.53 -1.94
C ILE A 51 -14.39 3.21 -2.65
N LYS A 52 -13.35 2.45 -3.04
CA LYS A 52 -13.52 1.17 -3.75
C LYS A 52 -14.36 0.17 -2.97
N ARG A 53 -14.20 0.12 -1.64
CA ARG A 53 -15.01 -0.75 -0.76
C ARG A 53 -16.41 -0.22 -0.50
N GLY A 54 -16.76 0.95 -1.02
CA GLY A 54 -18.08 1.56 -0.85
C GLY A 54 -18.35 2.02 0.60
N VAL A 55 -17.30 2.33 1.37
CA VAL A 55 -17.41 2.85 2.74
C VAL A 55 -17.11 4.35 2.84
N ALA A 56 -16.76 4.97 1.71
CA ALA A 56 -16.60 6.41 1.56
C ALA A 56 -17.01 6.87 0.16
N VAL A 57 -17.27 8.16 0.03
CA VAL A 57 -17.54 8.84 -1.26
C VAL A 57 -16.61 10.04 -1.40
N GLU A 58 -16.32 10.45 -2.63
CA GLU A 58 -15.55 11.67 -2.89
C GLU A 58 -16.33 12.90 -2.38
N ASP A 59 -15.63 13.74 -1.62
CA ASP A 59 -16.17 15.02 -1.15
C ASP A 59 -15.02 16.02 -1.06
N LEU A 60 -14.95 16.90 -2.06
CA LEU A 60 -13.89 17.92 -2.17
C LEU A 60 -13.94 18.96 -1.04
N ASN A 61 -15.07 19.07 -0.31
CA ASN A 61 -15.19 19.97 0.83
C ASN A 61 -14.74 19.32 2.14
N SER A 62 -14.54 18.01 2.15
CA SER A 62 -14.03 17.29 3.31
C SER A 62 -12.52 17.52 3.49
N PRO A 63 -12.00 17.62 4.73
CA PRO A 63 -10.57 17.81 5.01
C PRO A 63 -9.64 16.77 4.37
N HIS A 64 -10.15 15.58 4.06
CA HIS A 64 -9.40 14.48 3.47
C HIS A 64 -9.80 14.18 2.01
N GLY A 65 -10.63 15.03 1.40
CA GLY A 65 -11.14 14.84 0.04
C GLY A 65 -12.18 13.72 -0.11
N ILE A 66 -12.56 13.07 0.99
CA ILE A 66 -13.57 12.01 1.03
C ILE A 66 -14.48 12.15 2.26
N HIS A 67 -15.72 11.70 2.12
CA HIS A 67 -16.69 11.59 3.20
C HIS A 67 -16.91 10.11 3.55
N LEU A 68 -16.71 9.73 4.81
CA LEU A 68 -16.96 8.38 5.29
C LEU A 68 -18.46 8.14 5.44
N LEU A 69 -18.96 7.01 4.95
CA LEU A 69 -20.37 6.61 5.14
C LEU A 69 -20.62 6.04 6.54
N ILE A 70 -19.57 5.51 7.17
CA ILE A 70 -19.56 5.07 8.57
C ILE A 70 -18.68 6.03 9.35
N GLN A 71 -19.31 6.93 10.12
CA GLN A 71 -18.58 8.00 10.81
C GLN A 71 -17.64 7.47 11.90
N ASP A 72 -18.06 6.43 12.62
CA ASP A 72 -17.24 5.79 13.64
C ASP A 72 -16.60 4.50 13.10
N TYR A 73 -15.75 4.66 12.09
CA TYR A 73 -14.90 3.58 11.60
C TYR A 73 -13.45 3.86 12.03
N PRO A 74 -12.98 3.34 13.19
CA PRO A 74 -11.72 3.76 13.79
C PRO A 74 -10.51 3.65 12.87
N TYR A 75 -10.40 2.53 12.13
CA TYR A 75 -9.32 2.34 11.14
C TYR A 75 -9.30 3.45 10.08
N ALA A 76 -10.46 3.81 9.53
CA ALA A 76 -10.55 4.83 8.49
C ALA A 76 -10.33 6.24 9.06
N VAL A 77 -10.98 6.55 10.19
CA VAL A 77 -10.90 7.86 10.84
C VAL A 77 -9.47 8.19 11.25
N ASP A 78 -8.77 7.26 11.91
CA ASP A 78 -7.39 7.50 12.34
C ASP A 78 -6.39 7.31 11.20
N GLY A 79 -6.64 6.34 10.31
CA GLY A 79 -5.84 6.12 9.13
C GLY A 79 -5.78 7.37 8.23
N LEU A 80 -6.90 8.08 8.04
CA LEU A 80 -6.93 9.28 7.19
C LEU A 80 -6.12 10.44 7.77
N LYS A 81 -6.04 10.57 9.10
CA LYS A 81 -5.17 11.56 9.75
C LYS A 81 -3.70 11.25 9.48
N VAL A 82 -3.30 9.99 9.66
CA VAL A 82 -1.92 9.52 9.41
C VAL A 82 -1.56 9.64 7.93
N TRP A 83 -2.46 9.21 7.04
CA TRP A 83 -2.31 9.36 5.59
C TRP A 83 -2.10 10.83 5.19
N SER A 84 -2.92 11.74 5.73
CA SER A 84 -2.79 13.18 5.46
C SER A 84 -1.45 13.74 5.93
N ALA A 85 -0.98 13.32 7.11
CA ALA A 85 0.33 13.71 7.62
C ALA A 85 1.48 13.21 6.74
N ILE A 86 1.45 11.94 6.32
CA ILE A 86 2.43 11.36 5.40
C ILE A 86 2.41 12.13 4.07
N LYS A 87 1.23 12.29 3.46
CA LYS A 87 1.09 12.96 2.16
C LYS A 87 1.60 14.39 2.22
N SER A 88 1.32 15.12 3.31
CA SER A 88 1.81 16.48 3.52
C SER A 88 3.33 16.54 3.60
N TRP A 89 3.95 15.65 4.38
CA TRP A 89 5.40 15.54 4.49
C TRP A 89 6.06 15.19 3.15
N VAL A 90 5.54 14.17 2.44
CA VAL A 90 6.05 13.76 1.11
C VAL A 90 5.92 14.92 0.13
N THR A 91 4.79 15.62 0.13
CA THR A 91 4.55 16.76 -0.76
C THR A 91 5.57 17.85 -0.53
N GLU A 92 5.80 18.24 0.73
CA GLU A 92 6.80 19.26 1.07
C GLU A 92 8.22 18.82 0.66
N TYR A 93 8.59 17.58 0.97
CA TYR A 93 9.89 17.01 0.63
C TYR A 93 10.11 16.96 -0.89
N CYS A 94 9.18 16.38 -1.64
CA CYS A 94 9.27 16.31 -3.10
C CYS A 94 9.28 17.70 -3.74
N ASN A 95 8.48 18.64 -3.26
CA ASN A 95 8.47 20.03 -3.76
C ASN A 95 9.79 20.77 -3.46
N PHE A 96 10.52 20.35 -2.41
CA PHE A 96 11.83 20.91 -2.12
C PHE A 96 12.86 20.55 -3.20
N TYR A 97 12.93 19.27 -3.62
CA TYR A 97 13.92 18.80 -4.59
C TYR A 97 13.47 18.89 -6.05
N TYR A 98 12.19 18.61 -6.35
CA TYR A 98 11.64 18.57 -7.70
C TYR A 98 10.78 19.82 -7.94
N LYS A 99 11.35 20.83 -8.59
CA LYS A 99 10.65 22.11 -8.83
C LYS A 99 9.65 22.08 -9.97
N SER A 100 9.82 21.16 -10.92
CA SER A 100 8.93 20.93 -12.06
C SER A 100 8.94 19.47 -12.46
N ASP A 101 7.95 19.07 -13.27
CA ASP A 101 7.87 17.72 -13.83
C ASP A 101 9.09 17.39 -14.70
N ASP A 102 9.67 18.39 -15.38
CA ASP A 102 10.89 18.24 -16.17
C ASP A 102 12.09 17.73 -15.33
N VAL A 103 12.19 18.13 -14.05
CA VAL A 103 13.24 17.62 -13.16
C VAL A 103 13.02 16.15 -12.83
N VAL A 104 11.77 15.72 -12.65
CA VAL A 104 11.41 14.30 -12.40
C VAL A 104 11.75 13.44 -13.62
N GLN A 105 11.46 13.93 -14.83
CA GLN A 105 11.71 13.24 -16.08
C GLN A 105 13.21 13.08 -16.39
N LYS A 106 14.01 14.07 -15.99
CA LYS A 106 15.47 14.09 -16.21
C LYS A 106 16.26 13.32 -15.15
N ASP A 107 15.64 12.95 -14.04
CA ASP A 107 16.30 12.17 -13.00
C ASP A 107 16.43 10.69 -13.42
N SER A 108 17.60 10.33 -13.92
CA SER A 108 17.87 8.97 -14.41
C SER A 108 17.79 7.91 -13.31
N GLU A 109 18.15 8.25 -12.07
CA GLU A 109 18.10 7.29 -10.96
C GLU A 109 16.65 7.00 -10.58
N LEU A 110 15.81 8.04 -10.49
CA LEU A 110 14.39 7.90 -10.22
C LEU A 110 13.67 7.09 -11.32
N GLN A 111 13.95 7.40 -12.59
CA GLN A 111 13.37 6.65 -13.71
C GLN A 111 13.81 5.18 -13.71
N ALA A 112 15.09 4.91 -13.42
CA ALA A 112 15.62 3.55 -13.35
C ALA A 112 15.00 2.77 -12.18
N TRP A 113 14.91 3.38 -11.00
CA TRP A 113 14.29 2.79 -9.82
C TRP A 113 12.83 2.40 -10.07
N TRP A 114 12.03 3.32 -10.64
CA TRP A 114 10.63 3.05 -10.90
C TRP A 114 10.43 1.97 -11.97
N LYS A 115 11.29 2.00 -13.00
CA LYS A 115 11.31 0.97 -14.04
C LYS A 115 11.61 -0.41 -13.46
N GLU A 116 12.66 -0.54 -12.65
CA GLU A 116 13.04 -1.82 -12.01
C GLU A 116 11.94 -2.32 -11.08
N LEU A 117 11.34 -1.44 -10.28
CA LEU A 117 10.22 -1.79 -9.40
C LEU A 117 9.06 -2.42 -10.18
N ARG A 118 8.68 -1.82 -11.31
CA ARG A 118 7.57 -2.30 -12.14
C ARG A 118 7.93 -3.54 -12.95
N GLU A 119 9.06 -3.53 -13.64
CA GLU A 119 9.41 -4.54 -14.65
C GLU A 119 10.05 -5.79 -14.05
N GLU A 120 10.75 -5.65 -12.92
CA GLU A 120 11.43 -6.76 -12.24
C GLU A 120 10.79 -7.06 -10.88
N GLY A 121 10.59 -6.04 -10.03
CA GLY A 121 10.03 -6.22 -8.68
C GLY A 121 8.59 -6.75 -8.68
N HIS A 122 7.74 -6.14 -9.52
CA HIS A 122 6.37 -6.56 -9.78
C HIS A 122 6.20 -7.00 -11.24
N GLY A 123 7.20 -7.69 -11.80
CA GLY A 123 7.28 -8.04 -13.21
C GLY A 123 6.07 -8.81 -13.76
N ASP A 124 5.39 -9.60 -12.92
CA ASP A 124 4.16 -10.32 -13.28
C ASP A 124 2.98 -9.40 -13.60
N LYS A 125 3.06 -8.12 -13.23
CA LYS A 125 2.03 -7.09 -13.46
C LYS A 125 2.57 -5.88 -14.23
N LYS A 126 3.73 -5.99 -14.87
CA LYS A 126 4.40 -4.83 -15.51
C LYS A 126 3.60 -4.15 -16.61
N ASP A 127 2.73 -4.91 -17.28
CA ASP A 127 1.92 -4.47 -18.43
C ASP A 127 0.57 -3.88 -18.01
N GLU A 128 0.27 -3.84 -16.70
CA GLU A 128 -0.98 -3.28 -16.20
C GLU A 128 -1.06 -1.75 -16.43
N PRO A 129 -2.22 -1.22 -16.89
CA PRO A 129 -2.33 0.17 -17.32
C PRO A 129 -2.37 1.18 -16.17
N TRP A 130 -2.59 0.71 -14.94
CA TRP A 130 -2.74 1.56 -13.75
C TRP A 130 -1.40 2.00 -13.14
N TRP A 131 -0.27 1.50 -13.63
CA TRP A 131 1.03 1.95 -13.14
C TRP A 131 1.25 3.44 -13.44
N PRO A 132 1.57 4.27 -12.42
CA PRO A 132 2.08 5.62 -12.64
C PRO A 132 3.26 5.59 -13.62
N LYS A 133 3.34 6.58 -14.52
CA LYS A 133 4.43 6.65 -15.50
C LYS A 133 5.69 7.29 -14.93
N MET A 134 5.59 7.87 -13.74
CA MET A 134 6.66 8.60 -13.06
C MET A 134 7.21 9.75 -13.91
N GLN A 135 6.32 10.51 -14.56
CA GLN A 135 6.65 11.65 -15.41
C GLN A 135 6.32 12.99 -14.76
N THR A 136 5.51 12.98 -13.71
CA THR A 136 5.07 14.17 -13.00
C THR A 136 5.44 14.10 -11.53
N ARG A 137 5.59 15.27 -10.91
CA ARG A 137 5.80 15.37 -9.47
C ARG A 137 4.62 14.81 -8.67
N GLN A 138 3.42 14.93 -9.21
CA GLN A 138 2.22 14.39 -8.56
C GLN A 138 2.28 12.87 -8.48
N GLU A 139 2.65 12.19 -9.56
CA GLU A 139 2.84 10.72 -9.57
C GLU A 139 3.92 10.28 -8.58
N LEU A 140 5.01 11.04 -8.47
CA LEU A 140 6.07 10.78 -7.48
C LEU A 140 5.53 10.90 -6.04
N ILE A 141 4.85 12.01 -5.73
CA ILE A 141 4.27 12.25 -4.40
C ILE A 141 3.30 11.13 -4.04
N GLU A 142 2.42 10.74 -4.95
CA GLU A 142 1.44 9.68 -4.72
C GLU A 142 2.11 8.33 -4.49
N SER A 143 3.06 7.96 -5.35
CA SER A 143 3.77 6.68 -5.25
C SER A 143 4.58 6.56 -3.96
N CYS A 144 5.28 7.63 -3.56
CA CYS A 144 5.99 7.69 -2.29
C CYS A 144 5.04 7.63 -1.08
N THR A 145 3.91 8.36 -1.14
CA THR A 145 2.89 8.34 -0.08
C THR A 145 2.33 6.94 0.12
N ILE A 146 1.95 6.25 -0.97
CA ILE A 146 1.46 4.86 -0.92
C ILE A 146 2.52 3.94 -0.32
N THR A 147 3.76 4.03 -0.77
CA THR A 147 4.85 3.17 -0.30
C THR A 147 5.10 3.33 1.21
N ILE A 148 5.16 4.57 1.69
CA ILE A 148 5.35 4.88 3.12
C ILE A 148 4.14 4.41 3.93
N TRP A 149 2.92 4.65 3.43
CA TRP A 149 1.69 4.18 4.07
C TRP A 149 1.67 2.65 4.25
N ILE A 150 1.96 1.90 3.18
CA ILE A 150 2.02 0.43 3.21
C ILE A 150 3.03 -0.05 4.26
N ALA A 151 4.25 0.50 4.22
CA ALA A 151 5.35 0.08 5.06
C ALA A 151 5.18 0.47 6.54
N SER A 152 4.37 1.49 6.85
CA SER A 152 4.19 2.01 8.21
C SER A 152 2.80 1.71 8.77
N ALA A 153 1.84 2.59 8.53
CA ALA A 153 0.54 2.59 9.18
C ALA A 153 -0.34 1.42 8.75
N LEU A 154 -0.35 1.05 7.46
CA LEU A 154 -1.11 -0.10 6.99
C LEU A 154 -0.60 -1.39 7.63
N HIS A 155 0.70 -1.66 7.55
CA HIS A 155 1.33 -2.81 8.20
C HIS A 155 1.06 -2.82 9.71
N SER A 156 1.21 -1.69 10.38
CA SER A 156 0.96 -1.58 11.83
C SER A 156 -0.49 -1.89 12.21
N SER A 157 -1.46 -1.40 11.43
CA SER A 157 -2.89 -1.61 11.70
C SER A 157 -3.32 -3.08 11.60
N GLN A 158 -2.64 -3.87 10.77
CA GLN A 158 -2.89 -5.30 10.62
C GLN A 158 -2.14 -6.12 11.67
N PHE A 159 -0.91 -5.71 11.99
CA PHE A 159 -0.02 -6.46 12.88
C PHE A 159 -0.39 -6.32 14.37
N TRP A 160 -0.73 -5.12 14.83
CA TRP A 160 -1.01 -4.86 16.25
C TRP A 160 -2.46 -5.16 16.67
N ALA A 161 -3.27 -5.70 15.76
CA ALA A 161 -4.65 -6.15 16.04
C ALA A 161 -4.72 -7.47 16.86
N ILE A 162 -3.59 -7.92 17.43
CA ILE A 162 -3.43 -9.13 18.25
C ILE A 162 -4.55 -9.32 19.29
N PRO A 163 -5.09 -8.29 19.98
CA PRO A 163 -6.17 -8.50 20.97
C PRO A 163 -7.42 -9.19 20.40
N LEU A 164 -7.69 -9.07 19.09
CA LEU A 164 -8.86 -9.69 18.45
C LEU A 164 -8.66 -11.19 18.13
N CYS A 165 -7.41 -11.64 17.97
CA CYS A 165 -7.09 -13.04 17.69
C CYS A 165 -7.17 -13.95 18.92
N TRP A 166 -7.24 -13.37 20.13
CA TRP A 166 -7.28 -14.08 21.41
C TRP A 166 -8.64 -14.08 22.09
N LEU A 167 -9.69 -13.57 21.45
CA LEU A 167 -11.06 -13.71 21.96
C LEU A 167 -11.59 -15.10 21.62
N PRO A 168 -11.81 -15.99 22.59
CA PRO A 168 -12.56 -17.20 22.34
C PRO A 168 -14.00 -16.81 21.98
N ARG A 169 -14.55 -17.43 20.93
CA ARG A 169 -16.01 -17.51 20.80
C ARG A 169 -16.56 -18.50 21.82
#